data_AF-A0A2V6FTU5-F1
#
_entry.id   AF-A0A2V6FTU5-F1
#
_cell.length_a   1.000
_cell.length_b   1.000
_cell.length_c   1.000
_cell.angle_alpha   90.00
_cell.angle_beta   90.00
_cell.angle_gamma   90.00
#
_symmetry.space_group_name_H-M   'P 1'
#
loop_
_entity.id
_entity.type
_entity.pdbx_description
1 polymer ?
#
loop_
_entity_poly.entity_id
_entity_poly.type
_entity_poly.pdbx_seq_one_letter_code
_entity_poly.pdbx_strand_id
1 'polypeptide(L)' 'MGGELSELGIIHDGGMLIHDGKIDIVASSTDIEKKADGAEIIDADGKIVLPGFVDAHTHLIFAGNR' A
#
# COMPACT_ATOMS: atom_id res chain seq x y z
N MET A 1 -15.24 15.70 15.02
CA MET A 1 -14.02 15.54 15.87
C MET A 1 -13.16 14.48 15.22
N GLY A 2 -11.84 14.67 15.15
CA GLY A 2 -10.91 13.82 14.38
C GLY A 2 -10.60 12.45 14.97
N GLY A 3 -11.53 11.83 15.71
CA GLY A 3 -11.32 10.52 16.34
C GLY A 3 -11.02 9.41 15.33
N GLU A 4 -11.65 9.46 14.16
CA GLU A 4 -11.41 8.49 13.07
C GLU A 4 -9.96 8.52 12.55
N LEU A 5 -9.22 9.63 12.70
CA LEU A 5 -7.80 9.71 12.31
C LEU A 5 -6.86 8.96 13.25
N SER A 6 -7.36 8.46 14.39
CA SER A 6 -6.57 7.71 15.37
C SER A 6 -6.62 6.20 15.18
N GLU A 7 -7.48 5.70 14.30
CA GLU A 7 -7.59 4.27 13.99
C GLU A 7 -6.67 3.91 12.81
N LEU A 8 -5.62 3.15 13.09
CA LEU A 8 -4.68 2.66 12.08
C LEU A 8 -4.98 1.20 11.74
N GLY A 9 -5.17 0.91 10.45
CA GLY A 9 -5.32 -0.44 9.92
C GLY A 9 -3.99 -1.19 9.78
N ILE A 10 -3.24 -1.35 10.88
CA ILE A 10 -1.93 -2.01 10.87
C ILE A 10 -2.11 -3.53 10.78
N ILE A 11 -1.40 -4.15 9.83
CA ILE A 11 -1.24 -5.60 9.73
C ILE A 11 0.24 -5.91 9.88
N HIS A 12 0.62 -6.47 11.03
CA HIS A 12 1.97 -6.99 11.24
C HIS A 12 2.17 -8.24 10.38
N ASP A 13 3.38 -8.38 9.81
CA ASP A 13 3.72 -9.47 8.88
C ASP A 13 2.65 -9.61 7.78
N GLY A 14 2.26 -8.47 7.22
CA GLY A 14 1.20 -8.34 6.22
C GLY A 14 1.71 -8.46 4.79
N GLY A 15 0.84 -8.95 3.93
CA GLY A 15 1.03 -9.02 2.49
C GLY A 15 -0.17 -8.48 1.72
N MET A 16 0.01 -8.32 0.41
CA MET A 16 -1.03 -7.87 -0.51
C MET A 16 -0.93 -8.63 -1.83
N LEU A 17 -2.06 -9.07 -2.37
CA LEU A 17 -2.16 -9.63 -3.72
C LEU A 17 -2.79 -8.59 -4.65
N ILE A 18 -2.17 -8.42 -5.82
CA ILE A 18 -2.61 -7.48 -6.85
C ILE A 18 -2.96 -8.27 -8.12
N HIS A 19 -4.12 -7.97 -8.70
CA HIS A 19 -4.57 -8.53 -9.97
C HIS A 19 -5.05 -7.40 -10.88
N ASP A 20 -4.58 -7.35 -12.13
CA ASP A 20 -4.93 -6.31 -13.12
C ASP A 20 -4.81 -4.87 -12.59
N GLY A 21 -3.72 -4.59 -11.85
CA GLY A 21 -3.45 -3.27 -11.28
C GLY A 21 -4.39 -2.87 -10.12
N LYS A 22 -5.18 -3.80 -9.58
CA LYS A 22 -6.06 -3.57 -8.44
C LYS A 22 -5.69 -4.48 -7.28
N ILE A 23 -5.93 -3.98 -6.06
CA ILE A 23 -5.80 -4.77 -4.84
C ILE A 23 -6.92 -5.82 -4.83
N ASP A 24 -6.55 -7.09 -4.82
CA ASP A 24 -7.49 -8.20 -4.66
C ASP A 24 -7.72 -8.49 -3.16
N ILE A 25 -6.63 -8.64 -2.40
CA ILE A 25 -6.69 -8.89 -0.95
C ILE A 25 -5.48 -8.29 -0.23
N VAL A 26 -5.72 -7.81 0.99
CA VAL A 26 -4.69 -7.45 1.98
C VAL A 26 -4.93 -8.32 3.22
N ALA A 27 -3.91 -9.07 3.65
CA ALA A 27 -4.01 -10.03 4.75
C ALA A 27 -2.62 -10.29 5.36
N SER A 28 -2.48 -11.29 6.24
CA SER A 28 -1.17 -11.77 6.65
C SER A 28 -0.38 -12.30 5.44
N SER A 29 0.95 -12.17 5.45
CA SER A 29 1.80 -12.71 4.38
C SER A 29 1.56 -14.20 4.14
N THR A 30 1.40 -14.97 5.22
CA THR A 30 1.07 -16.41 5.14
C THR A 30 -0.25 -16.69 4.43
N ASP A 31 -1.28 -15.84 4.57
CA ASP A 31 -2.55 -16.03 3.86
C ASP A 31 -2.47 -15.59 2.40
N ILE A 32 -1.64 -14.61 2.09
CA ILE A 32 -1.35 -14.19 0.71
C ILE A 32 -0.56 -15.29 -0.02
N GLU A 33 0.48 -15.86 0.59
CA GLU A 33 1.30 -16.93 0.02
C GLU A 33 0.46 -18.15 -0.41
N LYS A 34 -0.56 -18.52 0.37
CA LYS A 34 -1.50 -19.61 0.01
C LYS A 34 -2.30 -19.33 -1.27
N LYS A 35 -2.41 -18.08 -1.68
CA LYS A 35 -3.22 -17.61 -2.82
C LYS A 35 -2.38 -17.02 -3.96
N ALA A 36 -1.07 -16.87 -3.78
CA ALA A 36 -0.17 -16.22 -4.72
C ALA A 36 0.34 -17.16 -5.85
N ASP A 37 -0.40 -18.22 -6.18
CA ASP A 37 0.04 -19.19 -7.18
C ASP A 37 0.22 -18.52 -8.56
N GLY A 38 1.41 -18.68 -9.15
CA GLY A 38 1.79 -18.03 -10.40
C GLY A 38 1.97 -16.51 -10.36
N ALA A 39 1.88 -15.87 -9.18
CA ALA A 39 2.12 -14.44 -9.04
C ALA A 39 3.63 -14.12 -9.01
N GLU A 40 3.98 -12.92 -9.48
CA GLU A 40 5.30 -12.34 -9.19
C GLU A 40 5.39 -12.01 -7.69
N ILE A 41 6.49 -12.44 -7.06
CA ILE A 41 6.71 -12.20 -5.63
C ILE A 41 7.70 -11.05 -5.45
N ILE A 42 7.25 -10.03 -4.73
CA ILE A 42 8.07 -8.91 -4.28
C ILE A 42 8.27 -9.07 -2.77
N ASP A 43 9.50 -9.39 -2.35
CA ASP A 43 9.86 -9.48 -0.94
C ASP A 43 10.06 -8.08 -0.36
N ALA A 44 9.21 -7.72 0.60
CA ALA A 44 9.23 -6.46 1.32
C ALA A 44 9.57 -6.64 2.81
N ASP A 45 10.22 -7.75 3.19
CA ASP A 45 10.60 -8.01 4.58
C ASP A 45 11.43 -6.85 5.17
N GLY A 46 11.14 -6.55 6.44
CA GLY A 46 11.72 -5.41 7.15
C GLY A 46 11.36 -4.03 6.60
N LYS A 47 10.36 -3.92 5.71
CA LYS A 47 9.83 -2.64 5.19
C LYS A 47 8.40 -2.39 5.67
N ILE A 48 7.92 -1.17 5.42
CA ILE A 48 6.52 -0.78 5.62
C ILE A 48 5.93 -0.49 4.25
N VAL A 49 4.80 -1.13 3.94
CA VAL A 49 3.97 -0.83 2.78
C VAL A 49 2.85 0.12 3.21
N LEU A 50 2.70 1.22 2.50
CA LEU A 50 1.69 2.25 2.76
C LEU A 50 0.89 2.53 1.49
N PRO A 51 -0.35 3.03 1.59
CA PRO A 51 -0.98 3.71 0.47
C PRO A 51 -0.08 4.82 -0.06
N GLY A 52 -0.13 5.06 -1.37
CA GLY A 52 0.59 6.19 -1.97
C GLY A 52 0.14 7.52 -1.34
N PHE A 53 1.08 8.44 -1.14
CA PHE A 53 0.74 9.77 -0.63
C PHE A 53 -0.13 10.54 -1.63
N VAL A 54 -1.10 11.29 -1.10
CA VAL A 54 -1.95 12.20 -1.87
C VAL A 54 -1.45 13.61 -1.62
N ASP A 55 -0.88 14.25 -2.65
CA ASP A 55 -0.61 15.68 -2.63
C ASP A 55 -1.90 16.44 -2.97
N ALA A 56 -2.55 16.97 -1.94
CA ALA A 56 -3.80 17.70 -2.08
C ALA A 56 -3.61 19.11 -2.68
N HIS A 57 -2.38 19.62 -2.76
CA HIS A 57 -2.16 21.00 -3.15
C HIS A 57 -0.76 21.24 -3.71
N THR A 58 -0.68 21.25 -5.05
CA THR A 58 0.54 21.58 -5.76
C THR A 58 0.28 22.56 -6.90
N HIS A 59 1.24 23.46 -7.14
CA HIS A 59 1.24 24.34 -8.30
C HIS A 59 2.21 23.82 -9.36
N LEU A 60 1.81 22.73 -10.02
CA LEU A 60 2.68 21.98 -10.92
C LEU A 60 3.27 22.83 -12.05
N ILE A 61 2.52 23.79 -12.59
CA ILE A 61 2.92 24.62 -13.74
C ILE A 61 4.11 25.55 -13.41
N PHE A 62 4.39 25.83 -12.12
CA PHE A 62 5.55 26.63 -11.72
C PHE A 62 6.76 25.78 -11.33
N ALA A 63 6.69 24.46 -11.45
CA ALA A 63 7.82 23.57 -11.21
C ALA A 63 8.88 23.76 -12.31
N GLY A 64 9.83 24.69 -12.07
CA GLY A 64 10.98 24.93 -12.95
C GLY A 64 11.15 26.37 -13.44
N ASN A 65 10.18 27.25 -13.22
CA ASN A 65 10.36 28.68 -13.50
C ASN A 65 10.84 29.37 -12.21
N ARG A 66 12.14 29.67 -12.16
CA ARG A 66 12.77 30.51 -11.14
C ARG A 66 13.47 31.66 -11.83
#